data_AF-A0A354B3V2-F1
#
_entry.id   AF-A0A354B3V2-F1
#
_cell.length_a   1.000
_cell.length_b   1.000
_cell.length_c   1.000
_cell.angle_alpha   90.00
_cell.angle_beta   90.00
_cell.angle_gamma   90.00
#
_symmetry.space_group_name_H-M   'P 1'
#
loop_
_entity.id
_entity.type
_entity.pdbx_description
1 polymer ?
#
loop_
_entity_poly.entity_id
_entity_poly.type
_entity_poly.pdbx_seq_one_letter_code
_entity_poly.pdbx_strand_id
1 'polypeptide(L)'
;PMRLLYSRSASPHHGFAAYYTYLEKVWQADAVLHFGTHGSLEFMPGKQMGMSETCYPDSLIGALPNLYYYAANNPSEATIAKRRGYASTISYLTPPAENAGLYKGLKELGELVGSYQQLRESSRGVQIVNAIVETARLCNLDKDVTLPENDASGLDMDGRDGVVGAVYRQLMEIESRLLPCGLHTIGKPPTAEEAIAT
;
A
#
# COMPACT_ATOMS: atom_id res chain seq x y z
N PRO A 1 -19.98 -6.63 22.02
CA PRO A 1 -19.55 -7.62 23.03
C PRO A 1 -20.59 -7.95 24.12
N MET A 2 -21.44 -7.00 24.54
CA MET A 2 -22.43 -7.21 25.62
C MET A 2 -23.76 -7.82 25.15
N ARG A 3 -23.87 -8.20 23.87
CA ARG A 3 -25.06 -8.82 23.29
C ARG A 3 -24.62 -9.96 22.38
N LEU A 4 -25.07 -11.18 22.68
CA LEU A 4 -24.87 -12.34 21.82
C LEU A 4 -25.96 -12.32 20.75
N LEU A 5 -25.55 -12.29 19.48
CA LEU A 5 -26.45 -12.21 18.34
C LEU A 5 -26.34 -13.48 17.51
N TYR A 6 -27.47 -13.98 17.03
CA TYR A 6 -27.57 -15.10 16.10
C TYR A 6 -28.08 -14.66 14.71
N SER A 7 -28.17 -13.36 14.47
CA SER A 7 -28.62 -12.81 13.18
C SER A 7 -27.56 -13.05 12.10
N ARG A 8 -28.02 -13.39 10.90
CA ARG A 8 -27.17 -13.50 9.69
C ARG A 8 -27.00 -12.17 8.95
N SER A 9 -27.81 -11.17 9.29
CA SER A 9 -27.74 -9.81 8.76
C SER A 9 -27.12 -8.85 9.78
N ALA A 10 -26.42 -7.85 9.26
CA ALA A 10 -25.95 -6.70 10.02
C ALA A 10 -26.94 -5.52 9.88
N SER A 11 -26.86 -4.58 10.81
CA SER A 11 -27.55 -3.29 10.75
C SER A 11 -26.67 -2.23 11.39
N PRO A 12 -26.78 -0.95 10.98
CA PRO A 12 -26.12 0.14 11.69
C PRO A 12 -26.62 0.19 13.13
N HIS A 13 -25.72 0.49 14.07
CA HIS A 13 -26.13 0.77 15.44
C HIS A 13 -26.83 2.13 15.50
N HIS A 14 -27.64 2.36 16.54
CA HIS A 14 -28.45 3.59 16.67
C HIS A 14 -27.61 4.87 16.62
N GLY A 15 -26.41 4.88 17.23
CA GLY A 15 -25.51 6.03 17.15
C GLY A 15 -25.12 6.43 15.71
N PHE A 16 -24.93 5.46 14.81
CA PHE A 16 -24.61 5.73 13.41
C PHE A 16 -25.81 6.34 12.68
N ALA A 17 -27.00 5.81 12.91
CA ALA A 17 -28.24 6.38 12.35
C ALA A 17 -28.55 7.77 12.91
N ALA A 18 -28.30 7.98 14.20
CA ALA A 18 -28.51 9.26 14.86
C ALA A 18 -27.60 10.36 14.29
N TYR A 19 -26.36 10.02 13.90
CA TYR A 19 -25.45 10.96 13.25
C TYR A 19 -26.04 11.52 11.94
N TYR A 20 -26.47 10.65 11.02
CA TYR A 20 -27.06 11.11 9.76
C TYR A 20 -28.42 11.80 9.97
N THR A 21 -29.22 11.32 10.92
CA THR A 21 -30.48 11.98 11.31
C THR A 21 -30.22 13.41 11.81
N TYR A 22 -29.17 13.60 12.61
CA TYR A 22 -28.76 14.91 13.09
C TYR A 22 -28.33 15.82 11.94
N LEU A 23 -27.50 15.34 11.01
CA LEU A 23 -27.08 16.13 9.85
C LEU A 23 -28.27 16.62 9.01
N GLU A 24 -29.22 15.74 8.71
CA GLU A 24 -30.37 16.08 7.86
C GLU A 24 -31.41 16.94 8.61
N LYS A 25 -31.82 16.53 9.81
CA LYS A 25 -33.04 17.08 10.44
C LYS A 25 -32.78 18.13 11.51
N VAL A 26 -31.59 18.12 12.11
CA VAL A 26 -31.26 19.02 13.24
C VAL A 26 -30.28 20.11 12.80
N TRP A 27 -29.15 19.71 12.22
CA TRP A 27 -28.16 20.65 11.70
C TRP A 27 -28.56 21.23 10.34
N GLN A 28 -29.38 20.50 9.58
CA GLN A 28 -29.91 20.91 8.27
C GLN A 28 -28.78 21.20 7.27
N ALA A 29 -27.89 20.21 7.10
CA ALA A 29 -26.84 20.24 6.09
C ALA A 29 -27.41 20.46 4.68
N ASP A 30 -26.78 21.34 3.90
CA ASP A 30 -27.04 21.44 2.46
C ASP A 30 -26.26 20.38 1.66
N ALA A 31 -25.12 19.90 2.20
CA ALA A 31 -24.30 18.85 1.63
C ALA A 31 -23.43 18.19 2.71
N VAL A 32 -22.94 16.98 2.43
CA VAL A 32 -21.95 16.28 3.26
C VAL A 32 -20.73 15.92 2.43
N LEU A 33 -19.55 16.05 3.04
CA LEU A 33 -18.28 15.66 2.44
C LEU A 33 -17.66 14.52 3.23
N HIS A 34 -17.45 13.38 2.58
CA HIS A 34 -16.72 12.24 3.09
C HIS A 34 -15.33 12.13 2.44
N PHE A 35 -14.44 11.40 3.11
CA PHE A 35 -13.11 11.05 2.60
C PHE A 35 -13.06 9.53 2.45
N GLY A 36 -12.85 9.07 1.22
CA GLY A 36 -12.98 7.68 0.82
C GLY A 36 -11.64 7.01 0.57
N THR A 37 -11.25 6.14 1.50
CA THR A 37 -10.54 4.90 1.17
C THR A 37 -11.36 3.67 1.53
N HIS A 38 -12.33 3.74 2.45
CA HIS A 38 -13.41 2.75 2.70
C HIS A 38 -14.58 3.37 3.49
N GLY A 39 -15.58 3.95 2.84
CA GLY A 39 -16.70 4.61 3.53
C GLY A 39 -17.67 3.62 4.18
N SER A 40 -17.90 3.68 5.50
CA SER A 40 -18.78 2.72 6.18
C SER A 40 -20.23 2.73 5.68
N LEU A 41 -20.72 3.90 5.24
CA LEU A 41 -22.07 4.09 4.72
C LEU A 41 -22.35 3.25 3.47
N GLU A 42 -21.46 3.29 2.46
CA GLU A 42 -21.71 2.60 1.18
C GLU A 42 -21.67 1.07 1.32
N PHE A 43 -20.97 0.55 2.34
CA PHE A 43 -20.89 -0.88 2.62
C PHE A 43 -21.98 -1.37 3.60
N MET A 44 -22.89 -0.49 4.06
CA MET A 44 -23.98 -0.91 4.92
C MET A 44 -24.92 -1.90 4.19
N PRO A 45 -25.56 -2.85 4.91
CA PRO A 45 -26.37 -3.89 4.29
C PRO A 45 -27.51 -3.35 3.40
N GLY A 46 -27.72 -4.02 2.27
CA GLY A 46 -28.68 -3.60 1.24
C GLY A 46 -28.28 -4.11 -0.15
N LYS A 47 -29.14 -3.86 -1.15
CA LYS A 47 -28.94 -4.28 -2.55
C LYS A 47 -27.63 -3.74 -3.12
N GLN A 48 -27.00 -4.44 -4.07
CA GLN A 48 -25.71 -4.02 -4.66
C GLN A 48 -25.76 -2.70 -5.45
N MET A 49 -26.90 -2.41 -6.09
CA MET A 49 -27.17 -1.20 -6.87
C MET A 49 -28.69 -0.99 -6.91
N GLY A 50 -29.15 0.24 -7.15
CA GLY A 50 -30.58 0.56 -7.24
C GLY A 50 -31.24 0.41 -5.87
N MET A 51 -30.86 1.30 -4.95
CA MET A 51 -31.30 1.21 -3.57
C MET A 51 -32.82 1.26 -3.47
N SER A 52 -33.34 0.62 -2.43
CA SER A 52 -34.73 0.77 -1.99
C SER A 52 -34.75 1.38 -0.59
N GLU A 53 -35.92 1.82 -0.15
CA GLU A 53 -36.17 2.35 1.20
C GLU A 53 -35.68 1.43 2.34
N THR A 54 -35.60 0.12 2.09
CA THR A 54 -35.09 -0.89 3.03
C THR A 54 -33.57 -1.03 3.05
N CYS A 55 -32.85 -0.34 2.15
CA CYS A 55 -31.39 -0.34 2.11
C CYS A 55 -30.86 0.73 3.07
N TYR A 56 -29.95 0.33 3.96
CA TYR A 56 -29.38 1.26 4.93
C TYR A 56 -28.64 2.46 4.31
N PRO A 57 -27.83 2.30 3.24
CA PRO A 57 -27.17 3.46 2.62
C PRO A 57 -28.15 4.58 2.23
N ASP A 58 -29.30 4.21 1.66
CA ASP A 58 -30.37 5.11 1.20
C ASP A 58 -31.11 5.76 2.36
N SER A 59 -31.63 4.94 3.28
CA SER A 59 -32.37 5.43 4.45
C SER A 59 -31.53 6.28 5.43
N LEU A 60 -30.20 6.10 5.44
CA LEU A 60 -29.31 6.88 6.28
C LEU A 60 -28.94 8.22 5.66
N ILE A 61 -28.48 8.25 4.40
CA ILE A 61 -28.04 9.50 3.77
C ILE A 61 -29.22 10.37 3.34
N GLY A 62 -30.37 9.75 3.04
CA GLY A 62 -31.57 10.44 2.60
C GLY A 62 -31.33 11.22 1.30
N ALA A 63 -31.87 12.44 1.26
CA ALA A 63 -31.76 13.34 0.12
C ALA A 63 -30.50 14.23 0.15
N LEU A 64 -29.62 14.05 1.14
CA LEU A 64 -28.47 14.93 1.35
C LEU A 64 -27.44 14.76 0.21
N PRO A 65 -27.06 15.83 -0.51
CA PRO A 65 -25.98 15.78 -1.49
C PRO A 65 -24.70 15.22 -0.88
N ASN A 66 -24.27 14.08 -1.40
CA ASN A 66 -23.17 13.30 -0.85
C ASN A 66 -21.91 13.48 -1.72
N LEU A 67 -20.91 14.17 -1.18
CA LEU A 67 -19.64 14.43 -1.87
C LEU A 67 -18.56 13.56 -1.25
N TYR A 68 -17.66 13.05 -2.08
CA TYR A 68 -16.51 12.26 -1.63
C TYR A 68 -15.22 12.78 -2.25
N TYR A 69 -14.19 12.93 -1.44
CA TYR A 69 -12.82 12.84 -1.94
C TYR A 69 -12.39 11.38 -1.99
N TYR A 70 -12.11 10.86 -3.18
CA TYR A 70 -11.68 9.47 -3.39
C TYR A 70 -10.29 9.43 -4.04
N ALA A 71 -9.45 8.48 -3.62
CA ALA A 71 -8.14 8.31 -4.24
C ALA A 71 -8.29 7.92 -5.72
N ALA A 72 -7.54 8.57 -6.61
CA ALA A 72 -7.62 8.32 -8.05
C ALA A 72 -7.33 6.86 -8.43
N ASN A 73 -6.52 6.16 -7.63
CA ASN A 73 -6.15 4.75 -7.83
C ASN A 73 -7.17 3.74 -7.25
N ASN A 74 -8.26 4.18 -6.63
CA ASN A 74 -9.32 3.30 -6.09
C ASN A 74 -10.68 3.50 -6.79
N PRO A 75 -10.79 3.25 -8.11
CA PRO A 75 -12.03 3.47 -8.86
C PRO A 75 -13.13 2.47 -8.51
N SER A 76 -12.77 1.25 -8.09
CA SER A 76 -13.73 0.19 -7.77
C SER A 76 -14.62 0.58 -6.59
N GLU A 77 -14.03 1.11 -5.51
CA GLU A 77 -14.81 1.49 -4.33
C GLU A 77 -15.50 2.84 -4.50
N ALA A 78 -14.84 3.78 -5.19
CA ALA A 78 -15.50 5.01 -5.63
C ALA A 78 -16.80 4.71 -6.42
N THR A 79 -16.78 3.65 -7.24
CA THR A 79 -17.98 3.20 -7.97
C THR A 79 -19.06 2.62 -7.05
N ILE A 80 -18.69 1.96 -5.95
CA ILE A 80 -19.64 1.48 -4.94
C ILE A 80 -20.31 2.67 -4.26
N ALA A 81 -19.54 3.69 -3.85
CA ALA A 81 -20.06 4.92 -3.28
C ALA A 81 -21.06 5.63 -4.22
N LYS A 82 -20.75 5.71 -5.52
CA LYS A 82 -21.67 6.24 -6.55
C LYS A 82 -22.98 5.46 -6.62
N ARG A 83 -22.90 4.13 -6.64
CA ARG A 83 -24.04 3.23 -6.87
C ARG A 83 -24.94 3.06 -5.65
N ARG A 84 -24.38 3.18 -4.44
CA ARG A 84 -25.07 2.87 -3.18
C ARG A 84 -25.32 4.08 -2.29
N GLY A 85 -24.54 5.14 -2.41
CA GLY A 85 -24.64 6.33 -1.56
C GLY A 85 -24.93 7.63 -2.31
N TYR A 86 -25.26 7.56 -3.60
CA TYR A 86 -25.48 8.75 -4.47
C TYR A 86 -24.29 9.71 -4.50
N ALA A 87 -23.08 9.18 -4.30
CA ALA A 87 -21.90 10.01 -4.11
C ALA A 87 -21.42 10.67 -5.42
N SER A 88 -21.11 11.96 -5.36
CA SER A 88 -20.25 12.62 -6.34
C SER A 88 -18.80 12.48 -5.89
N THR A 89 -17.98 11.76 -6.68
CA THR A 89 -16.59 11.44 -6.30
C THR A 89 -15.60 12.39 -6.98
N ILE A 90 -14.95 13.23 -6.20
CA ILE A 90 -13.88 14.13 -6.61
C ILE A 90 -12.56 13.39 -6.36
N SER A 91 -11.77 13.16 -7.42
CA SER A 91 -10.52 12.42 -7.30
C SER A 91 -9.40 13.28 -6.71
N TYR A 92 -8.59 12.71 -5.84
CA TYR A 92 -7.31 13.29 -5.41
C TYR A 92 -6.14 12.36 -5.75
N LEU A 93 -4.94 12.94 -5.88
CA LEU A 93 -3.73 12.19 -6.19
C LEU A 93 -3.21 11.48 -4.93
N THR A 94 -2.71 10.26 -5.05
CA THR A 94 -1.91 9.67 -3.98
C THR A 94 -0.62 10.48 -3.76
N PRO A 95 0.06 10.34 -2.62
CA PRO A 95 1.36 10.97 -2.44
C PRO A 95 2.31 10.63 -3.62
N PRO A 96 3.23 11.56 -3.98
CA PRO A 96 4.24 11.27 -4.99
C PRO A 96 5.03 10.03 -4.58
N ALA A 97 5.32 9.18 -5.55
CA ALA A 97 6.02 7.94 -5.28
C ALA A 97 7.54 8.17 -5.33
N GLU A 98 8.25 7.47 -4.44
CA GLU A 98 9.71 7.50 -4.36
C GLU A 98 10.25 6.07 -4.48
N ASN A 99 11.49 5.95 -4.93
CA ASN A 99 12.22 4.68 -4.85
C ASN A 99 12.48 4.37 -3.38
N ALA A 100 12.14 3.16 -2.93
CA ALA A 100 12.28 2.78 -1.53
C ALA A 100 13.73 2.85 -1.03
N GLY A 101 14.70 2.71 -1.93
CA GLY A 101 16.12 2.83 -1.61
C GLY A 101 16.67 1.66 -0.80
N LEU A 102 17.96 1.73 -0.47
CA LEU A 102 18.62 0.80 0.44
C LEU A 102 18.96 1.48 1.77
N TYR A 103 18.82 0.75 2.87
CA TYR A 103 19.09 1.27 4.21
C TYR A 103 19.83 0.26 5.10
N LYS A 104 20.66 0.75 6.01
CA LYS A 104 21.40 -0.05 7.02
C LYS A 104 22.13 -1.24 6.36
N GLY A 105 21.91 -2.45 6.84
CA GLY A 105 22.56 -3.67 6.32
C GLY A 105 22.32 -3.92 4.82
N LEU A 106 21.19 -3.48 4.25
CA LEU A 106 20.95 -3.61 2.80
C LEU A 106 21.86 -2.67 1.99
N LYS A 107 22.18 -1.48 2.54
CA LYS A 107 23.13 -0.56 1.92
C LYS A 107 24.56 -1.12 1.99
N GLU A 108 24.96 -1.65 3.14
CA GLU A 108 26.25 -2.33 3.33
C GLU A 108 26.38 -3.52 2.36
N LEU A 109 25.33 -4.32 2.20
CA LEU A 109 25.29 -5.42 1.25
C LEU A 109 25.45 -4.94 -0.20
N GLY A 110 24.80 -3.83 -0.58
CA GLY A 110 24.96 -3.21 -1.89
C GLY A 110 26.40 -2.78 -2.19
N GLU A 111 27.10 -2.22 -1.19
CA GLU A 111 28.52 -1.83 -1.31
C GLU A 111 29.44 -3.05 -1.47
N LEU A 112 29.16 -4.15 -0.76
CA LEU A 112 29.89 -5.41 -0.91
C LEU A 112 29.69 -6.01 -2.32
N VAL A 113 28.46 -6.01 -2.81
CA VAL A 113 28.13 -6.47 -4.17
C VAL A 113 28.82 -5.60 -5.23
N GLY A 114 28.84 -4.28 -5.06
CA GLY A 114 29.57 -3.38 -5.97
C GLY A 114 31.09 -3.64 -5.97
N SER A 115 31.66 -3.95 -4.80
CA SER A 115 33.09 -4.28 -4.64
C SER A 115 33.48 -5.61 -5.29
N TYR A 116 32.51 -6.52 -5.52
CA TYR A 116 32.76 -7.81 -6.13
C TYR A 116 33.39 -7.69 -7.52
N GLN A 117 32.98 -6.73 -8.35
CA GLN A 117 33.50 -6.58 -9.71
C GLN A 117 35.03 -6.38 -9.74
N GLN A 118 35.58 -5.63 -8.77
CA GLN A 118 37.01 -5.38 -8.67
C GLN A 118 37.78 -6.55 -8.05
N LEU A 119 37.13 -7.30 -7.15
CA LEU A 119 37.75 -8.39 -6.40
C LEU A 119 37.55 -9.77 -7.03
N ARG A 120 36.67 -9.89 -8.04
CA ARG A 120 36.24 -11.14 -8.70
C ARG A 120 37.42 -12.02 -9.12
N GLU A 121 38.39 -11.44 -9.83
CA GLU A 121 39.57 -12.15 -10.35
C GLU A 121 40.76 -12.16 -9.39
N SER A 122 40.65 -11.42 -8.28
CA SER A 122 41.69 -11.40 -7.25
C SER A 122 41.64 -12.66 -6.38
N SER A 123 42.71 -12.94 -5.64
CA SER A 123 42.73 -13.97 -4.59
C SER A 123 41.69 -13.74 -3.49
N ARG A 124 41.08 -12.54 -3.43
CA ARG A 124 40.04 -12.17 -2.47
C ARG A 124 38.62 -12.41 -2.98
N GLY A 125 38.45 -12.89 -4.21
CA GLY A 125 37.14 -13.12 -4.83
C GLY A 125 36.25 -14.11 -4.05
N VAL A 126 36.83 -15.10 -3.37
CA VAL A 126 36.08 -16.01 -2.49
C VAL A 126 35.64 -15.33 -1.20
N GLN A 127 36.54 -14.55 -0.59
CA GLN A 127 36.29 -13.88 0.69
C GLN A 127 35.16 -12.86 0.60
N ILE A 128 35.09 -12.10 -0.50
CA ILE A 128 34.02 -11.13 -0.73
C ILE A 128 32.66 -11.83 -0.92
N VAL A 129 32.61 -12.99 -1.60
CA VAL A 129 31.36 -13.75 -1.77
C VAL A 129 30.86 -14.27 -0.43
N ASN A 130 31.75 -14.78 0.43
CA ASN A 130 31.36 -15.19 1.78
C ASN A 130 30.82 -14.02 2.61
N ALA A 131 31.46 -12.85 2.53
CA ALA A 131 30.98 -11.65 3.21
C ALA A 131 29.60 -11.20 2.69
N ILE A 132 29.36 -11.29 1.37
CA ILE A 132 28.05 -11.03 0.75
C ILE A 132 27.01 -12.02 1.28
N VAL A 133 27.32 -13.32 1.30
CA VAL A 133 26.39 -14.37 1.79
C VAL A 133 26.07 -14.19 3.27
N GLU A 134 27.07 -13.91 4.10
CA GLU A 134 26.88 -13.66 5.53
C GLU A 134 26.02 -12.41 5.77
N THR A 135 26.32 -11.30 5.09
CA THR A 135 25.55 -10.06 5.21
C THR A 135 24.13 -10.22 4.65
N ALA A 136 23.94 -11.00 3.59
CA ALA A 136 22.62 -11.33 3.04
C ALA A 136 21.77 -12.12 4.04
N ARG A 137 22.37 -13.08 4.78
CA ARG A 137 21.69 -13.79 5.88
C ARG A 137 21.31 -12.86 7.03
N LEU A 138 22.19 -11.93 7.41
CA LEU A 138 21.87 -10.91 8.43
C LEU A 138 20.67 -10.04 8.00
N CYS A 139 20.53 -9.80 6.69
CA CYS A 139 19.39 -9.08 6.11
C CYS A 139 18.15 -9.96 5.85
N ASN A 140 18.18 -11.25 6.21
CA ASN A 140 17.12 -12.24 5.96
C ASN A 140 16.84 -12.52 4.46
N LEU A 141 17.76 -12.20 3.55
CA LEU A 141 17.60 -12.48 2.11
C LEU A 141 17.81 -13.96 1.76
N ASP A 142 18.19 -14.79 2.72
CA ASP A 142 18.27 -16.25 2.59
C ASP A 142 16.90 -16.92 2.35
N LYS A 143 15.80 -16.20 2.63
CA LYS A 143 14.42 -16.65 2.37
C LYS A 143 13.97 -16.36 0.94
N ASP A 144 14.60 -15.38 0.30
CA ASP A 144 14.25 -14.91 -1.05
C ASP A 144 15.24 -15.45 -2.09
N VAL A 145 16.49 -15.71 -1.68
CA VAL A 145 17.57 -16.19 -2.53
C VAL A 145 18.19 -17.45 -1.94
N THR A 146 18.40 -18.46 -2.78
CA THR A 146 19.15 -19.66 -2.38
C THR A 146 20.62 -19.32 -2.16
N LEU A 147 21.05 -19.29 -0.91
CA LEU A 147 22.44 -19.01 -0.52
C LEU A 147 23.19 -20.31 -0.18
N PRO A 148 24.46 -20.46 -0.59
CA PRO A 148 25.25 -21.66 -0.30
C PRO A 148 25.51 -21.79 1.22
N GLU A 149 25.23 -22.96 1.81
CA GLU A 149 25.51 -23.23 3.23
C GLU A 149 27.00 -23.31 3.56
N ASN A 150 27.79 -23.79 2.59
CA ASN A 150 29.24 -23.96 2.71
C ASN A 150 30.00 -22.76 2.13
N ASP A 151 31.30 -22.72 2.45
CA ASP A 151 32.26 -21.74 1.92
C ASP A 151 32.22 -21.67 0.38
N ALA A 152 32.26 -20.45 -0.16
CA ALA A 152 32.29 -20.18 -1.60
C ALA A 152 33.58 -20.66 -2.29
N SER A 153 34.58 -21.17 -1.55
CA SER A 153 35.79 -21.79 -2.11
C SER A 153 35.50 -23.03 -2.95
N GLY A 154 34.39 -23.72 -2.71
CA GLY A 154 33.93 -24.87 -3.51
C GLY A 154 33.22 -24.49 -4.82
N LEU A 155 32.95 -23.20 -5.05
CA LEU A 155 32.29 -22.70 -6.26
C LEU A 155 33.32 -22.21 -7.29
N ASP A 156 33.08 -22.54 -8.55
CA ASP A 156 33.81 -21.93 -9.67
C ASP A 156 33.46 -20.43 -9.79
N MET A 157 34.09 -19.73 -10.74
CA MET A 157 33.83 -18.30 -10.92
C MET A 157 32.38 -18.04 -11.33
N ASP A 158 31.82 -18.86 -12.21
CA ASP A 158 30.44 -18.70 -12.71
C ASP A 158 29.41 -18.97 -11.60
N GLY A 159 29.64 -19.95 -10.73
CA GLY A 159 28.80 -20.21 -9.56
C GLY A 159 28.80 -19.06 -8.56
N ARG A 160 29.97 -18.44 -8.33
CA ARG A 160 30.09 -17.24 -7.48
C ARG A 160 29.37 -16.04 -8.08
N ASP A 161 29.52 -15.82 -9.38
CA ASP A 161 28.79 -14.79 -10.12
C ASP A 161 27.27 -15.00 -10.03
N GLY A 162 26.82 -16.26 -10.09
CA GLY A 162 25.42 -16.62 -9.93
C GLY A 162 24.84 -16.22 -8.58
N VAL A 163 25.57 -16.51 -7.48
CA VAL A 163 25.16 -16.13 -6.12
C VAL A 163 25.08 -14.61 -5.97
N VAL A 164 26.14 -13.90 -6.37
CA VAL A 164 26.18 -12.43 -6.28
C VAL A 164 25.09 -11.80 -7.14
N GLY A 165 24.88 -12.31 -8.35
CA GLY A 165 23.82 -11.84 -9.25
C GLY A 165 22.42 -12.05 -8.71
N ALA A 166 22.16 -13.15 -8.00
CA ALA A 166 20.87 -13.41 -7.37
C ALA A 166 20.60 -12.44 -6.21
N VAL A 167 21.59 -12.22 -5.33
CA VAL A 167 21.50 -11.24 -4.23
C VAL A 167 21.34 -9.81 -4.79
N TYR A 168 22.11 -9.46 -5.82
CA TYR A 168 22.04 -8.15 -6.47
C TYR A 168 20.64 -7.88 -7.04
N ARG A 169 20.05 -8.86 -7.73
CA ARG A 169 18.70 -8.72 -8.28
C ARG A 169 17.68 -8.41 -7.19
N GLN A 170 17.76 -9.11 -6.05
CA GLN A 170 16.86 -8.89 -4.93
C GLN A 170 17.04 -7.50 -4.31
N LEU A 171 18.29 -7.04 -4.19
CA LEU A 171 18.59 -5.67 -3.74
C LEU A 171 18.02 -4.62 -4.69
N MET A 172 18.18 -4.80 -6.00
CA MET A 172 17.63 -3.87 -7.00
C MET A 172 16.11 -3.85 -7.00
N GLU A 173 15.46 -5.00 -6.79
CA GLU A 173 14.00 -5.05 -6.64
C GLU A 173 13.52 -4.23 -5.44
N ILE A 174 14.24 -4.30 -4.30
CA ILE A 174 13.92 -3.48 -3.12
C ILE A 174 14.18 -2.01 -3.41
N GLU A 175 15.36 -1.66 -3.92
CA GLU A 175 15.80 -0.28 -4.11
C GLU A 175 14.89 0.49 -5.08
N SER A 176 14.57 -0.12 -6.22
CA SER A 176 13.80 0.49 -7.31
C SER A 176 12.29 0.41 -7.12
N ARG A 177 11.82 -0.18 -6.00
CA ARG A 177 10.39 -0.29 -5.74
C ARG A 177 9.80 1.10 -5.52
N LEU A 178 8.97 1.51 -6.47
CA LEU A 178 8.29 2.79 -6.46
C LEU A 178 7.05 2.72 -5.55
N LEU A 179 7.04 3.51 -4.48
CA LEU A 179 5.92 3.54 -3.53
C LEU A 179 5.76 4.94 -2.88
N PRO A 180 4.54 5.32 -2.47
CA PRO A 180 4.31 6.59 -1.79
C PRO A 180 4.88 6.56 -0.36
N CYS A 181 5.78 7.49 -0.04
CA CYS A 181 6.43 7.63 1.28
C CYS A 181 5.85 8.78 2.12
N GLY A 182 4.51 8.91 2.17
CA GLY A 182 3.88 10.00 2.91
C GLY A 182 2.35 9.99 2.85
N LEU A 183 1.75 11.14 3.14
CA LEU A 183 0.30 11.36 3.07
C LEU A 183 0.00 12.55 2.15
N HIS A 184 -1.11 12.47 1.42
CA HIS A 184 -1.53 13.53 0.51
C HIS A 184 -2.29 14.62 1.29
N THR A 185 -2.08 15.88 0.91
CA THR A 185 -2.92 17.01 1.34
C THR A 185 -3.71 17.52 0.14
N ILE A 186 -5.04 17.48 0.23
CA ILE A 186 -5.91 17.92 -0.87
C ILE A 186 -5.62 19.37 -1.25
N GLY A 187 -5.53 19.61 -2.56
CA GLY A 187 -5.20 20.92 -3.13
C GLY A 187 -3.71 21.23 -3.16
N LYS A 188 -2.83 20.34 -2.67
CA LYS A 188 -1.37 20.47 -2.79
C LYS A 188 -0.83 19.43 -3.79
N PRO A 189 -0.59 19.82 -5.05
CA PRO A 189 0.07 18.94 -6.01
C PRO A 189 1.55 18.74 -5.65
N PRO A 190 2.19 17.65 -6.10
CA PRO A 190 3.63 17.47 -5.95
C PRO A 190 4.38 18.58 -6.72
N THR A 191 5.56 18.92 -6.23
CA THR A 191 6.50 19.78 -6.95
C THR A 191 7.07 19.06 -8.18
N ALA A 192 7.70 19.81 -9.09
CA ALA A 192 8.34 19.23 -10.28
C ALA A 192 9.44 18.22 -9.92
N GLU A 193 10.16 18.44 -8.81
CA GLU A 193 11.21 17.54 -8.32
C GLU A 193 10.63 16.24 -7.76
N GLU A 194 9.58 16.31 -6.94
CA GLU A 194 8.90 15.14 -6.36
C GLU A 194 8.21 14.27 -7.42
N ALA A 195 7.89 14.83 -8.59
CA ALA A 195 7.26 14.11 -9.69
C ALA A 195 8.27 13.31 -10.56
N ILE A 196 9.58 13.48 -10.39
CA ILE A 196 10.60 12.87 -11.28
C ILE A 196 10.57 11.34 -11.22
N ALA A 197 10.31 10.77 -10.05
CA ALA A 197 10.32 9.32 -9.85
C ALA A 197 9.00 8.64 -10.27
N THR A 198 7.91 9.40 -10.41
CA THR A 198 6.58 8.89 -10.78
C THR A 198 6.41 8.84 -12.29
#